data_AF-A0A3B8NFT9-F1
#
_entry.id   AF-A0A3B8NFT9-F1
#
_cell.length_a   1.000
_cell.length_b   1.000
_cell.length_c   1.000
_cell.angle_alpha   90.00
_cell.angle_beta   90.00
_cell.angle_gamma   90.00
#
_symmetry.space_group_name_H-M   'P 1'
#
loop_
_entity.id
_entity.type
_entity.pdbx_description
1 polymer ?
#
loop_
_entity_poly.entity_id
_entity_poly.type
_entity_poly.pdbx_seq_one_letter_code
_entity_poly.pdbx_strand_id
1 'polypeptide(L)'
;FGDVAVLDRDDVMTMGVVVILTIILFGLFYRPFLAISFDRQFAISIGFPVRILDAVFQMFLAFAIVISLQAVGVVLVSAMLITPAATAYLLVDRMHRMLWIAMGVGMLSAIIGVFLSFLGSNLPTGPFMVLSASSIFTIAYLFSPKYGRFTKWIRYRARVKKVREENSLKSIYHVLESRGLDRSGNKVLMEDLSSHRKMSKASIMKEINGMERSGLVELDGDNIILTAEGFNKARSVVRNHRLWELYLTNEADYASDHVHDDAEKVEHFLSDEEVAELESYLDYPQQDPHGKPIPGRVNL
;
A
#
# COMPACT_ATOMS: atom_id res chain seq x y z
N PHE A 1 -24.39 -33.83 -2.33
CA PHE A 1 -24.16 -32.46 -2.81
C PHE A 1 -25.51 -31.80 -2.87
N GLY A 2 -25.70 -30.63 -2.28
CA GLY A 2 -26.99 -29.91 -2.45
C GLY A 2 -27.16 -29.59 -3.93
N ASP A 3 -28.37 -29.77 -4.44
CA ASP A 3 -28.68 -29.47 -5.83
C ASP A 3 -29.59 -28.24 -5.88
N VAL A 4 -29.00 -27.12 -6.26
CA VAL A 4 -29.70 -25.83 -6.38
C VAL A 4 -30.85 -25.93 -7.38
N ALA A 5 -30.81 -26.90 -8.32
CA ALA A 5 -31.87 -27.12 -9.29
C ALA A 5 -33.13 -27.81 -8.71
N VAL A 6 -33.08 -28.30 -7.46
CA VAL A 6 -34.16 -29.05 -6.80
C VAL A 6 -34.93 -28.19 -5.78
N LEU A 7 -34.58 -26.90 -5.65
CA LEU A 7 -35.22 -25.99 -4.70
C LEU A 7 -36.70 -25.73 -5.03
N ASP A 8 -37.58 -25.90 -4.03
CA ASP A 8 -39.00 -25.58 -4.15
C ASP A 8 -39.26 -24.09 -3.85
N ARG A 9 -40.43 -23.58 -4.26
CA ARG A 9 -40.84 -22.19 -4.00
C ARG A 9 -40.85 -21.86 -2.50
N ASP A 10 -41.25 -22.82 -1.67
CA ASP A 10 -41.33 -22.64 -0.21
C ASP A 10 -39.94 -22.49 0.42
N ASP A 11 -38.93 -23.19 -0.10
CA ASP A 11 -37.54 -23.05 0.34
C ASP A 11 -37.01 -21.65 0.03
N VAL A 12 -37.29 -21.16 -1.19
CA VAL A 12 -36.89 -19.82 -1.64
C VAL A 12 -37.59 -18.73 -0.83
N MET A 13 -38.88 -18.89 -0.51
CA MET A 13 -39.61 -17.96 0.34
C MET A 13 -39.03 -17.92 1.76
N THR A 14 -38.72 -19.08 2.33
CA THR A 14 -38.12 -19.18 3.67
C THR A 14 -36.74 -18.51 3.72
N MET A 15 -35.90 -18.74 2.71
CA MET A 15 -34.61 -18.04 2.56
C MET A 15 -34.79 -16.52 2.47
N GLY A 16 -35.74 -16.06 1.65
CA GLY A 16 -36.03 -14.64 1.48
C GLY A 16 -36.44 -13.95 2.78
N VAL A 17 -37.31 -14.58 3.57
CA VAL A 17 -37.73 -14.08 4.88
C VAL A 17 -36.54 -13.97 5.84
N VAL A 18 -35.71 -15.02 5.93
CA VAL A 18 -34.53 -15.02 6.81
C VAL A 18 -33.53 -13.93 6.41
N VAL A 19 -33.29 -13.74 5.10
CA VAL A 19 -32.41 -12.67 4.59
C VAL A 19 -32.95 -11.29 4.96
N ILE A 20 -34.24 -11.03 4.72
CA ILE A 20 -34.87 -9.73 5.04
C ILE A 20 -34.78 -9.45 6.55
N LEU A 21 -35.14 -10.42 7.39
CA LEU A 21 -35.04 -10.28 8.84
C LEU A 21 -33.59 -10.03 9.30
N THR A 22 -32.62 -10.72 8.69
CA THR A 22 -31.20 -10.52 8.99
C THR A 22 -30.74 -9.10 8.62
N ILE A 23 -31.12 -8.59 7.44
CA ILE A 23 -30.79 -7.22 7.02
C ILE A 23 -31.41 -6.19 7.95
N ILE A 24 -32.69 -6.37 8.33
CA ILE A 24 -33.39 -5.48 9.27
C ILE A 24 -32.69 -5.50 10.64
N LEU A 25 -32.36 -6.68 11.16
CA LEU A 25 -31.65 -6.83 12.43
C LEU A 25 -30.31 -6.08 12.41
N PHE A 26 -29.49 -6.31 11.38
CA PHE A 26 -28.20 -5.65 11.24
C PHE A 26 -28.33 -4.14 11.00
N GLY A 27 -29.36 -3.69 10.29
CA GLY A 27 -29.65 -2.28 10.08
C GLY A 27 -30.03 -1.56 11.38
N LEU A 28 -30.97 -2.13 12.15
CA LEU A 28 -31.45 -1.56 13.40
C LEU A 28 -30.37 -1.56 14.49
N PHE A 29 -29.59 -2.64 14.61
CA PHE A 29 -28.57 -2.81 15.64
C PHE A 29 -27.15 -2.62 15.11
N TYR A 30 -26.96 -1.84 14.04
CA TYR A 30 -25.65 -1.62 13.41
C TYR A 30 -24.60 -1.10 14.41
N ARG A 31 -24.94 -0.08 15.21
CA ARG A 31 -24.02 0.52 16.18
C ARG A 31 -23.60 -0.47 17.29
N PRO A 32 -24.53 -1.19 17.94
CA PRO A 32 -24.17 -2.25 18.88
C PRO A 32 -23.28 -3.35 18.28
N PHE A 33 -23.62 -3.89 17.10
CA PHE A 33 -22.79 -4.94 16.48
C PHE A 33 -21.39 -4.44 16.12
N LEU A 34 -21.28 -3.18 15.68
CA LEU A 34 -19.99 -2.55 15.42
C LEU A 34 -19.15 -2.48 16.69
N ALA A 35 -19.72 -2.00 17.80
CA ALA A 35 -19.03 -1.89 19.08
C ALA A 35 -18.58 -3.27 19.59
N ILE A 36 -19.47 -4.27 19.55
CA ILE A 36 -19.17 -5.65 19.97
C ILE A 36 -18.03 -6.26 19.13
N SER A 37 -17.96 -5.96 17.84
CA SER A 37 -16.93 -6.48 16.93
C SER A 37 -15.54 -5.87 17.17
N PHE A 38 -15.46 -4.65 17.72
CA PHE A 38 -14.19 -3.99 18.05
C PHE A 38 -13.74 -4.31 19.46
N ASP A 39 -14.63 -4.12 20.44
CA ASP A 39 -14.35 -4.38 21.85
C ASP A 39 -15.64 -4.71 22.60
N ARG A 40 -15.74 -5.97 23.03
CA ARG A 40 -16.88 -6.47 23.78
C ARG A 40 -17.01 -5.84 25.16
N GLN A 41 -15.90 -5.59 25.87
CA GLN A 41 -15.93 -4.98 27.21
C GLN A 41 -16.36 -3.52 27.11
N PHE A 42 -15.88 -2.81 26.10
CA PHE A 42 -16.33 -1.46 25.79
C PHE A 42 -17.84 -1.42 25.53
N ALA A 43 -18.38 -2.33 24.71
CA ALA A 43 -19.81 -2.42 24.43
C ALA A 43 -20.66 -2.66 25.69
N ILE A 44 -20.17 -3.46 26.64
CA ILE A 44 -20.83 -3.67 27.94
C ILE A 44 -20.80 -2.38 28.77
N SER A 45 -19.67 -1.67 28.80
CA SER A 45 -19.50 -0.44 29.60
C SER A 45 -20.45 0.70 29.18
N ILE A 46 -20.78 0.78 27.89
CA ILE A 46 -21.74 1.77 27.35
C ILE A 46 -23.19 1.30 27.44
N GLY A 47 -23.45 0.15 28.06
CA GLY A 47 -24.79 -0.35 28.39
C GLY A 47 -25.47 -1.18 27.31
N PHE A 48 -24.76 -1.66 26.28
CA PHE A 48 -25.39 -2.53 25.29
C PHE A 48 -25.67 -3.93 25.85
N PRO A 49 -26.83 -4.54 25.50
CA PRO A 49 -27.19 -5.89 25.92
C PRO A 49 -26.44 -6.95 25.09
N VAL A 50 -25.11 -6.98 25.21
CA VAL A 50 -24.19 -7.79 24.39
C VAL A 50 -24.60 -9.26 24.33
N ARG A 51 -24.93 -9.87 25.48
CA ARG A 51 -25.33 -11.30 25.54
C ARG A 51 -26.56 -11.61 24.67
N ILE A 52 -27.55 -10.73 24.68
CA ILE A 52 -28.79 -10.91 23.91
C ILE A 52 -28.49 -10.71 22.43
N LEU A 53 -27.74 -9.66 22.08
CA LEU A 53 -27.37 -9.38 20.70
C LEU A 53 -26.54 -10.50 20.07
N ASP A 54 -25.58 -11.06 20.81
CA ASP A 54 -24.80 -12.21 20.37
C ASP A 54 -25.67 -13.45 20.18
N ALA A 55 -26.56 -13.76 21.13
CA ALA A 55 -27.45 -14.91 21.03
C ALA A 55 -28.39 -14.78 19.82
N VAL A 56 -28.96 -13.59 19.60
CA VAL A 56 -29.80 -13.30 18.44
C VAL A 56 -28.99 -13.45 17.15
N PHE A 57 -27.80 -12.86 17.06
CA PHE A 57 -26.95 -13.00 15.88
C PHE A 57 -26.58 -14.45 15.59
N GLN A 58 -26.17 -15.22 16.61
CA GLN A 58 -25.83 -16.63 16.47
C GLN A 58 -27.02 -17.48 16.04
N MET A 59 -28.22 -17.17 16.54
CA MET A 59 -29.46 -17.84 16.11
C MET A 59 -29.75 -17.60 14.62
N PHE A 60 -29.68 -16.36 14.15
CA PHE A 60 -29.87 -16.04 12.73
C PHE A 60 -28.78 -16.65 11.85
N LEU A 61 -27.52 -16.61 12.30
CA LEU A 61 -26.41 -17.26 11.62
C LEU A 61 -26.62 -18.77 11.49
N ALA A 62 -27.10 -19.43 12.55
CA ALA A 62 -27.42 -20.85 12.55
C ALA A 62 -28.55 -21.17 11.56
N PHE A 63 -29.64 -20.39 11.56
CA PHE A 63 -30.73 -20.57 10.59
C PHE A 63 -30.25 -20.38 9.15
N ALA A 64 -29.48 -19.32 8.88
CA ALA A 64 -28.93 -19.06 7.55
C ALA A 64 -28.04 -20.21 7.07
N ILE A 65 -27.18 -20.75 7.94
CA ILE A 65 -26.34 -21.90 7.64
C ILE A 65 -27.20 -23.14 7.35
N VAL A 66 -28.11 -23.53 8.24
CA VAL A 66 -28.92 -24.76 8.09
C VAL A 66 -29.74 -24.75 6.80
N ILE A 67 -30.41 -23.64 6.48
CA ILE A 67 -31.20 -23.50 5.26
C ILE A 67 -30.29 -23.58 4.02
N SER A 68 -29.13 -22.92 4.06
CA SER A 68 -28.18 -22.94 2.94
C SER A 68 -27.52 -24.31 2.75
N LEU A 69 -27.32 -25.07 3.83
CA LEU A 69 -26.71 -26.40 3.80
C LEU A 69 -27.56 -27.40 3.03
N GLN A 70 -28.88 -27.34 3.17
CA GLN A 70 -29.82 -28.19 2.43
C GLN A 70 -29.82 -27.85 0.94
N ALA A 71 -29.80 -26.55 0.63
CA ALA A 71 -29.85 -26.04 -0.74
C ALA A 71 -28.61 -26.39 -1.57
N VAL A 72 -27.41 -26.12 -1.03
CA VAL A 72 -26.18 -26.19 -1.84
C VAL A 72 -25.09 -27.08 -1.26
N GLY A 73 -25.26 -27.54 -0.03
CA GLY A 73 -24.34 -28.46 0.63
C GLY A 73 -23.23 -27.78 1.44
N VAL A 74 -22.63 -28.57 2.34
CA VAL A 74 -21.68 -28.13 3.39
C VAL A 74 -20.47 -27.37 2.86
N VAL A 75 -19.88 -27.85 1.77
CA VAL A 75 -18.67 -27.27 1.20
C VAL A 75 -18.92 -25.86 0.68
N LEU A 76 -20.03 -25.65 -0.05
CA LEU A 76 -20.33 -24.32 -0.58
C LEU A 76 -20.65 -23.35 0.56
N VAL A 77 -21.45 -23.77 1.55
CA VAL A 77 -21.81 -22.88 2.68
C VAL A 77 -20.55 -22.39 3.40
N SER A 78 -19.60 -23.29 3.66
CA SER A 78 -18.34 -22.94 4.30
C SER A 78 -17.54 -21.93 3.47
N ALA A 79 -17.46 -22.13 2.16
CA ALA A 79 -16.78 -21.22 1.25
C ALA A 79 -17.48 -19.85 1.13
N MET A 80 -18.80 -19.82 1.03
CA MET A 80 -19.59 -18.59 0.90
C MET A 80 -19.68 -17.81 2.21
N LEU A 81 -19.52 -18.46 3.36
CA LEU A 81 -19.46 -17.80 4.66
C LEU A 81 -18.13 -17.06 4.86
N ILE A 82 -17.03 -17.61 4.34
CA ILE A 82 -15.68 -17.10 4.60
C ILE A 82 -15.17 -16.21 3.46
N THR A 83 -15.22 -16.69 2.21
CA THR A 83 -14.49 -16.08 1.08
C THR A 83 -14.97 -14.67 0.72
N PRO A 84 -16.29 -14.37 0.60
CA PRO A 84 -16.75 -13.02 0.30
C PRO A 84 -16.42 -12.01 1.42
N ALA A 85 -16.53 -12.43 2.68
CA ALA A 85 -16.15 -11.60 3.84
C ALA A 85 -14.64 -11.32 3.85
N ALA A 86 -13.81 -12.35 3.63
CA ALA A 86 -12.36 -12.20 3.53
C ALA A 86 -11.97 -11.31 2.33
N THR A 87 -12.66 -11.44 1.20
CA THR A 87 -12.45 -10.59 0.02
C THR A 87 -12.77 -9.13 0.34
N ALA A 88 -13.91 -8.86 0.99
CA ALA A 88 -14.30 -7.51 1.37
C ALA A 88 -13.31 -6.89 2.37
N TYR A 89 -12.84 -7.68 3.34
CA TYR A 89 -11.83 -7.27 4.31
C TYR A 89 -10.51 -6.84 3.67
N LEU A 90 -10.10 -7.50 2.57
CA LEU A 90 -8.90 -7.12 1.82
C LEU A 90 -9.06 -5.80 1.05
N LEU A 91 -10.29 -5.42 0.71
CA LEU A 91 -10.57 -4.26 -0.13
C LEU A 91 -10.84 -2.99 0.67
N VAL A 92 -11.49 -3.07 1.84
CA VAL A 92 -11.96 -1.90 2.58
C VAL A 92 -11.89 -2.06 4.09
N ASP A 93 -11.46 -1.02 4.81
CA ASP A 93 -11.35 -1.01 6.28
C ASP A 93 -12.65 -0.61 7.01
N ARG A 94 -13.61 0.05 6.35
CA ARG A 94 -14.87 0.47 6.97
C ARG A 94 -15.91 -0.66 7.00
N MET A 95 -16.35 -1.05 8.20
CA MET A 95 -17.31 -2.14 8.44
C MET A 95 -18.59 -2.07 7.58
N HIS A 96 -19.23 -0.91 7.44
CA HIS A 96 -20.43 -0.80 6.59
C HIS A 96 -20.13 -1.14 5.13
N ARG A 97 -19.01 -0.65 4.59
CA ARG A 97 -18.59 -0.96 3.22
C ARG A 97 -18.22 -2.43 3.08
N MET A 98 -17.58 -3.00 4.11
CA MET A 98 -17.24 -4.42 4.14
C MET A 98 -18.49 -5.31 4.03
N LEU A 99 -19.57 -5.00 4.75
CA LEU A 99 -20.83 -5.74 4.67
C LEU A 99 -21.42 -5.69 3.25
N TRP A 100 -21.53 -4.50 2.66
CA TRP A 100 -22.07 -4.34 1.30
C TRP A 100 -21.20 -5.02 0.24
N ILE A 101 -19.88 -4.89 0.34
CA ILE A 101 -18.95 -5.54 -0.59
C ILE A 101 -18.97 -7.06 -0.42
N ALA A 102 -19.06 -7.58 0.80
CA ALA A 102 -19.14 -9.03 1.04
C ALA A 102 -20.42 -9.61 0.42
N MET A 103 -21.57 -8.95 0.62
CA MET A 103 -22.83 -9.35 -0.04
C MET A 103 -22.71 -9.29 -1.57
N GLY A 104 -22.15 -8.20 -2.10
CA GLY A 104 -21.95 -8.02 -3.54
C GLY A 104 -21.03 -9.08 -4.16
N VAL A 105 -19.89 -9.36 -3.51
CA VAL A 105 -18.93 -10.40 -3.94
C VAL A 105 -19.57 -11.79 -3.86
N GLY A 106 -20.31 -12.09 -2.79
CA GLY A 106 -21.01 -13.36 -2.64
C GLY A 106 -22.00 -13.58 -3.77
N MET A 107 -22.88 -12.60 -4.00
CA MET A 107 -23.87 -12.64 -5.09
C MET A 107 -23.21 -12.74 -6.46
N LEU A 108 -22.20 -11.93 -6.74
CA LEU A 108 -21.49 -11.92 -8.02
C LEU A 108 -20.76 -13.26 -8.25
N SER A 109 -20.14 -13.83 -7.22
CA SER A 109 -19.50 -15.14 -7.31
C SER A 109 -20.49 -16.27 -7.58
N ALA A 110 -21.68 -16.22 -6.97
CA ALA A 110 -22.75 -17.17 -7.21
C ALA A 110 -23.28 -17.06 -8.64
N ILE A 111 -23.56 -15.84 -9.13
CA ILE A 111 -24.03 -15.60 -10.49
C ILE A 111 -23.01 -16.10 -11.53
N ILE A 112 -21.74 -15.74 -11.39
CA ILE A 112 -20.67 -16.20 -12.29
C ILE A 112 -20.54 -17.72 -12.23
N GLY A 113 -20.59 -18.31 -11.04
CA GLY A 113 -20.49 -19.76 -10.86
C GLY A 113 -21.62 -20.53 -11.54
N VAL A 114 -22.87 -20.09 -11.36
CA VAL A 114 -24.03 -20.69 -12.03
C VAL A 114 -23.93 -20.53 -13.54
N PHE A 115 -23.55 -19.33 -14.01
CA PHE A 115 -23.39 -19.08 -15.43
C PHE A 115 -22.32 -19.99 -16.05
N LEU A 116 -21.14 -20.13 -15.43
CA LEU A 116 -20.09 -21.04 -15.90
C LEU A 116 -20.54 -22.51 -15.87
N SER A 117 -21.31 -22.90 -14.85
CA SER A 117 -21.88 -24.24 -14.75
C SER A 117 -22.87 -24.52 -15.88
N PHE A 118 -23.61 -23.51 -16.34
CA PHE A 118 -24.54 -23.62 -17.47
C PHE A 118 -23.84 -23.74 -18.83
N LEU A 119 -22.63 -23.18 -18.97
CA LEU A 119 -21.87 -23.25 -20.23
C LEU A 119 -21.29 -24.65 -20.52
N GLY A 120 -21.06 -25.47 -19.49
CA GLY A 120 -20.55 -26.83 -19.69
C GLY A 120 -21.62 -27.90 -19.47
N SER A 121 -21.49 -29.03 -20.17
CA SER A 121 -22.42 -30.16 -20.04
C SER A 121 -22.25 -30.85 -18.67
N ASN A 122 -23.33 -30.91 -17.89
CA ASN A 122 -23.42 -31.63 -16.60
C ASN A 122 -22.39 -31.22 -15.53
N LEU A 123 -21.99 -29.95 -15.50
CA LEU A 123 -21.09 -29.44 -14.47
C LEU A 123 -21.85 -29.18 -13.15
N PRO A 124 -21.29 -29.54 -11.97
CA PRO A 124 -21.95 -29.27 -10.70
C PRO A 124 -21.89 -27.79 -10.31
N THR A 125 -23.02 -27.16 -10.01
CA THR A 125 -23.13 -25.71 -9.76
C THR A 125 -22.33 -25.23 -8.55
N GLY A 126 -22.38 -25.96 -7.43
CA GLY A 126 -21.70 -25.58 -6.17
C GLY A 126 -20.18 -25.36 -6.33
N PRO A 127 -19.40 -26.34 -6.82
CA PRO A 127 -17.97 -26.17 -7.09
C PRO A 127 -17.62 -24.97 -7.97
N PHE A 128 -18.42 -24.66 -9.00
CA PHE A 128 -18.17 -23.50 -9.86
C PHE A 128 -18.42 -22.18 -9.14
N MET A 129 -19.39 -22.11 -8.22
CA MET A 129 -19.54 -20.95 -7.33
C MET A 129 -18.31 -20.77 -6.43
N VAL A 130 -17.78 -21.86 -5.85
CA VAL A 130 -16.55 -21.81 -5.02
C VAL A 130 -15.35 -21.33 -5.83
N LEU A 131 -15.14 -21.88 -7.04
CA LEU A 131 -14.06 -21.47 -7.93
C LEU A 131 -14.18 -19.99 -8.32
N SER A 132 -15.39 -19.52 -8.59
CA SER A 132 -15.65 -18.10 -8.90
C SER A 132 -15.30 -17.21 -7.72
N ALA A 133 -15.76 -17.54 -6.50
CA ALA A 133 -15.42 -16.78 -5.30
C ALA A 133 -13.91 -16.81 -5.00
N SER A 134 -13.27 -17.97 -5.16
CA SER A 134 -11.83 -18.15 -4.95
C SER A 134 -11.01 -17.33 -5.96
N SER A 135 -11.48 -17.24 -7.21
CA SER A 135 -10.86 -16.40 -8.24
C SER A 135 -10.97 -14.92 -7.89
N ILE A 136 -12.16 -14.46 -7.49
CA ILE A 136 -12.36 -13.07 -7.07
C ILE A 136 -11.51 -12.74 -5.83
N PHE A 137 -11.46 -13.64 -4.84
CA PHE A 137 -10.60 -13.50 -3.68
C PHE A 137 -9.12 -13.41 -4.06
N THR A 138 -8.65 -14.28 -4.97
CA THR A 138 -7.25 -14.29 -5.43
C THR A 138 -6.88 -12.98 -6.12
N ILE A 139 -7.78 -12.46 -6.97
CA ILE A 139 -7.61 -11.14 -7.60
C ILE A 139 -7.55 -10.05 -6.53
N ALA A 140 -8.50 -10.02 -5.59
CA ALA A 140 -8.49 -9.04 -4.50
C ALA A 140 -7.23 -9.15 -3.64
N TYR A 141 -6.74 -10.36 -3.36
CA TYR A 141 -5.51 -10.60 -2.60
C TYR A 141 -4.26 -10.10 -3.34
N LEU A 142 -4.17 -10.27 -4.66
CA LEU A 142 -3.04 -9.78 -5.45
C LEU A 142 -3.04 -8.25 -5.55
N PHE A 143 -4.21 -7.66 -5.80
CA PHE A 143 -4.37 -6.23 -6.11
C PHE A 143 -4.80 -5.35 -4.93
N SER A 144 -4.99 -5.90 -3.72
CA SER A 144 -5.40 -5.12 -2.54
C SER A 144 -4.42 -3.95 -2.27
N PRO A 145 -4.91 -2.72 -2.00
CA PRO A 145 -4.06 -1.56 -1.74
C PRO A 145 -3.18 -1.71 -0.49
N LYS A 146 -3.69 -2.38 0.56
CA LYS A 146 -3.03 -2.49 1.87
C LYS A 146 -2.28 -3.80 2.04
N TYR A 147 -2.87 -4.90 1.56
CA TYR A 147 -2.34 -6.26 1.74
C TYR A 147 -1.74 -6.87 0.47
N GLY A 148 -1.96 -6.24 -0.70
CA GLY A 148 -1.57 -6.80 -1.99
C GLY A 148 -0.06 -6.94 -2.16
N ARG A 149 0.39 -8.16 -2.46
CA ARG A 149 1.80 -8.43 -2.75
C ARG A 149 2.25 -7.71 -4.03
N PHE A 150 1.38 -7.64 -5.04
CA PHE A 150 1.70 -6.99 -6.31
C PHE A 150 1.74 -5.46 -6.19
N THR A 151 0.78 -4.86 -5.47
CA THR A 151 0.78 -3.40 -5.22
C THR A 151 1.98 -2.98 -4.38
N LYS A 152 2.42 -3.80 -3.42
CA LYS A 152 3.67 -3.58 -2.67
C LYS A 152 4.90 -3.72 -3.58
N TRP A 153 4.94 -4.73 -4.44
CA TRP A 153 6.06 -4.95 -5.36
C TRP A 153 6.24 -3.83 -6.39
N ILE A 154 5.15 -3.32 -6.97
CA ILE A 154 5.21 -2.16 -7.88
C ILE A 154 5.70 -0.92 -7.13
N ARG A 155 5.13 -0.61 -5.96
CA ARG A 155 5.55 0.52 -5.14
C ARG A 155 7.01 0.41 -4.71
N TYR A 156 7.46 -0.80 -4.38
CA TYR A 156 8.86 -1.09 -4.07
C TYR A 156 9.77 -0.79 -5.25
N ARG A 157 9.43 -1.27 -6.46
CA ARG A 157 10.23 -0.97 -7.67
C ARG A 157 10.28 0.52 -8.00
N ALA A 158 9.16 1.23 -7.88
CA ALA A 158 9.11 2.68 -8.09
C ALA A 158 10.00 3.43 -7.07
N ARG A 159 9.93 3.04 -5.79
CA ARG A 159 10.78 3.60 -4.73
C ARG A 159 12.26 3.34 -4.99
N VAL A 160 12.64 2.11 -5.34
CA VAL A 160 14.05 1.76 -5.64
C VAL A 160 14.59 2.57 -6.82
N LYS A 161 13.78 2.84 -7.85
CA LYS A 161 14.20 3.71 -8.95
C LYS A 161 14.47 5.15 -8.48
N LYS A 162 13.54 5.71 -7.70
CA LYS A 162 13.66 7.08 -7.15
C LYS A 162 14.91 7.23 -6.28
N VAL A 163 15.14 6.30 -5.35
CA VAL A 163 16.32 6.30 -4.47
C VAL A 163 17.63 6.23 -5.28
N ARG A 164 17.70 5.38 -6.31
CA ARG A 164 18.91 5.30 -7.16
C ARG A 164 19.19 6.59 -7.92
N GLU A 165 18.14 7.24 -8.42
CA GLU A 165 18.23 8.52 -9.11
C GLU A 165 18.72 9.62 -8.16
N GLU A 166 18.17 9.70 -6.96
CA GLU A 166 18.57 10.65 -5.92
C GLU A 166 20.02 10.40 -5.47
N ASN A 167 20.45 9.15 -5.29
CA ASN A 167 21.84 8.81 -4.96
C ASN A 167 22.82 9.16 -6.07
N SER A 168 22.42 8.97 -7.33
CA SER A 168 23.23 9.40 -8.48
C SER A 168 23.36 10.91 -8.55
N LEU A 169 22.27 11.65 -8.35
CA LEU A 169 22.28 13.12 -8.27
C LEU A 169 23.17 13.63 -7.13
N LYS A 170 23.05 13.05 -5.94
CA LYS A 170 23.87 13.36 -4.76
C LYS A 170 25.37 13.14 -5.05
N SER A 171 25.70 12.01 -5.69
CA SER A 171 27.08 11.70 -6.09
C SER A 171 27.63 12.70 -7.11
N ILE A 172 26.84 13.06 -8.13
CA ILE A 172 27.23 14.06 -9.13
C ILE A 172 27.47 15.41 -8.44
N TYR A 173 26.59 15.81 -7.51
CA TYR A 173 26.74 17.06 -6.74
C TYR A 173 28.00 17.07 -5.88
N HIS A 174 28.31 15.98 -5.17
CA HIS A 174 29.55 15.92 -4.37
C HIS A 174 30.82 16.01 -5.23
N VAL A 175 30.82 15.41 -6.42
CA VAL A 175 31.93 15.58 -7.37
C VAL A 175 32.05 17.04 -7.81
N LEU A 176 30.95 17.71 -8.14
CA LEU A 176 30.94 19.13 -8.48
C LEU A 176 31.41 20.02 -7.32
N GLU A 177 30.94 19.74 -6.10
CA GLU A 177 31.34 20.45 -4.87
C GLU A 177 32.85 20.30 -4.62
N SER A 178 33.41 19.09 -4.80
CA SER A 178 34.84 18.83 -4.63
C SER A 178 35.74 19.57 -5.62
N ARG A 179 35.20 19.96 -6.78
CA ARG A 179 35.90 20.70 -7.85
C ARG A 179 35.71 22.22 -7.77
N GLY A 180 34.84 22.68 -6.87
CA GLY A 180 34.38 24.06 -6.81
C GLY A 180 33.27 24.33 -7.82
N LEU A 181 32.06 24.58 -7.31
CA LEU A 181 30.84 24.82 -8.08
C LEU A 181 30.99 25.93 -9.14
N ASP A 182 31.79 26.96 -8.85
CA ASP A 182 32.02 28.11 -9.76
C ASP A 182 32.98 27.81 -10.92
N ARG A 183 33.83 26.79 -10.79
CA ARG A 183 34.93 26.51 -11.75
C ARG A 183 34.65 25.34 -12.69
N SER A 184 33.81 24.39 -12.27
CA SER A 184 33.71 23.10 -12.96
C SER A 184 32.62 23.05 -14.04
N GLY A 185 31.74 24.05 -14.11
CA GLY A 185 30.47 23.94 -14.85
C GLY A 185 29.61 22.79 -14.31
N ASN A 186 28.41 22.58 -14.85
CA ASN A 186 27.53 21.47 -14.44
C ASN A 186 27.99 20.11 -15.00
N LYS A 187 29.29 19.90 -15.22
CA LYS A 187 29.89 18.81 -16.00
C LYS A 187 30.76 17.90 -15.14
N VAL A 188 30.52 16.59 -15.20
CA VAL A 188 31.23 15.54 -14.46
C VAL A 188 31.69 14.43 -15.40
N LEU A 189 32.90 13.88 -15.23
CA LEU A 189 33.34 12.73 -16.02
C LEU A 189 32.77 11.44 -15.41
N MET A 190 32.42 10.49 -16.27
CA MET A 190 31.93 9.19 -15.84
C MET A 190 32.94 8.43 -14.96
N GLU A 191 34.24 8.66 -15.15
CA GLU A 191 35.31 8.08 -14.32
C GLU A 191 35.24 8.54 -12.86
N ASP A 192 34.92 9.82 -12.63
CA ASP A 192 34.82 10.38 -11.29
C ASP A 192 33.64 9.77 -10.53
N LEU A 193 32.51 9.61 -11.23
CA LEU A 193 31.32 9.01 -10.66
C LEU A 193 31.54 7.51 -10.36
N SER A 194 32.26 6.82 -11.25
CA SER A 194 32.66 5.41 -11.08
C SER A 194 33.52 5.22 -9.83
N SER A 195 34.50 6.10 -9.65
CA SER A 195 35.42 6.08 -8.50
C SER A 195 34.69 6.41 -7.20
N HIS A 196 33.81 7.42 -7.22
CA HIS A 196 33.06 7.85 -6.04
C HIS A 196 32.04 6.81 -5.56
N ARG A 197 31.28 6.21 -6.49
CA ARG A 197 30.23 5.22 -6.17
C ARG A 197 30.74 3.79 -6.01
N LYS A 198 32.00 3.51 -6.34
CA LYS A 198 32.58 2.15 -6.35
C LYS A 198 31.74 1.18 -7.22
N MET A 199 31.23 1.66 -8.35
CA MET A 199 30.36 0.90 -9.26
C MET A 199 31.03 0.74 -10.63
N SER A 200 30.64 -0.29 -11.39
CA SER A 200 31.13 -0.46 -12.75
C SER A 200 30.59 0.61 -13.69
N LYS A 201 31.40 1.03 -14.68
CA LYS A 201 30.98 1.98 -15.73
C LYS A 201 29.66 1.59 -16.40
N ALA A 202 29.44 0.29 -16.65
CA ALA A 202 28.20 -0.22 -17.24
C ALA A 202 26.97 0.02 -16.35
N SER A 203 27.11 -0.09 -15.03
CA SER A 203 26.02 0.16 -14.08
C SER A 203 25.69 1.64 -13.99
N ILE A 204 26.71 2.49 -13.96
CA ILE A 204 26.53 3.95 -13.97
C ILE A 204 25.90 4.40 -15.28
N MET A 205 26.39 3.92 -16.43
CA MET A 205 25.81 4.24 -17.73
C MET A 205 24.33 3.87 -17.79
N LYS A 206 23.93 2.74 -17.20
CA LYS A 206 22.51 2.35 -17.11
C LYS A 206 21.68 3.33 -16.27
N GLU A 207 22.22 3.84 -15.16
CA GLU A 207 21.53 4.82 -14.32
C GLU A 207 21.43 6.18 -15.00
N ILE A 208 22.54 6.66 -15.59
CA ILE A 208 22.61 7.94 -16.30
C ILE A 208 21.70 7.95 -17.54
N ASN A 209 21.67 6.87 -18.34
CA ASN A 209 20.70 6.76 -19.44
C ASN A 209 19.25 6.80 -18.94
N GLY A 210 18.98 6.33 -17.72
CA GLY A 210 17.68 6.45 -17.08
C GLY A 210 17.35 7.89 -16.71
N MET A 211 18.34 8.63 -16.22
CA MET A 211 18.25 10.04 -15.83
C MET A 211 18.13 10.98 -17.04
N GLU A 212 18.78 10.65 -18.15
CA GLU A 212 18.70 11.39 -19.42
C GLU A 212 17.28 11.33 -19.97
N ARG A 213 16.65 10.15 -19.94
CA ARG A 213 15.23 9.97 -20.32
C ARG A 213 14.26 10.75 -19.44
N SER A 214 14.64 11.06 -18.20
CA SER A 214 13.86 11.91 -17.30
C SER A 214 14.22 13.40 -17.38
N GLY A 215 15.15 13.80 -18.27
CA GLY A 215 15.54 15.21 -18.45
C GLY A 215 16.41 15.79 -17.33
N LEU A 216 17.01 14.95 -16.49
CA LEU A 216 17.84 15.40 -15.36
C LEU A 216 19.32 15.57 -15.74
N VAL A 217 19.77 14.88 -16.79
CA VAL A 217 21.14 14.92 -17.28
C VAL A 217 21.17 14.90 -18.79
N GLU A 218 22.24 15.43 -19.36
CA GLU A 218 22.61 15.33 -20.77
C GLU A 218 23.98 14.66 -20.88
N LEU A 219 24.14 13.78 -21.87
CA LEU A 219 25.40 13.10 -22.14
C LEU A 219 26.17 13.78 -23.29
N ASP A 220 27.43 14.11 -23.03
CA ASP A 220 28.39 14.64 -24.00
C ASP A 220 29.64 13.76 -24.01
N GLY A 221 29.57 12.63 -24.71
CA GLY A 221 30.59 11.58 -24.69
C GLY A 221 30.69 10.92 -23.30
N ASP A 222 31.87 10.99 -22.69
CA ASP A 222 32.11 10.50 -21.32
C ASP A 222 31.70 11.51 -20.23
N ASN A 223 31.11 12.63 -20.63
CA ASN A 223 30.70 13.67 -19.71
C ASN A 223 29.20 13.62 -19.43
N ILE A 224 28.87 13.79 -18.16
CA ILE A 224 27.53 13.89 -17.62
C ILE A 224 27.31 15.36 -17.28
N ILE A 225 26.32 15.98 -17.89
CA ILE A 225 25.97 17.38 -17.66
C ILE A 225 24.62 17.43 -16.93
N LEU A 226 24.55 18.06 -15.76
CA LEU A 226 23.27 18.28 -15.08
C LEU A 226 22.48 19.36 -15.82
N THR A 227 21.21 19.06 -16.15
CA THR A 227 20.26 20.08 -16.59
C THR A 227 19.93 21.03 -15.44
N ALA A 228 19.28 22.16 -15.71
CA ALA A 228 18.83 23.07 -14.65
C ALA A 228 17.93 22.36 -13.62
N GLU A 229 17.03 21.49 -14.09
CA GLU A 229 16.17 20.68 -13.23
C GLU A 229 17.00 19.65 -12.43
N GLY A 230 17.92 18.93 -13.08
CA GLY A 230 18.79 17.96 -12.42
C GLY A 230 19.66 18.59 -11.34
N PHE A 231 20.23 19.78 -11.60
CA PHE A 231 21.03 20.52 -10.64
C PHE A 231 20.21 20.95 -9.42
N ASN A 232 19.01 21.49 -9.64
CA ASN A 232 18.10 21.87 -8.57
C ASN A 232 17.69 20.67 -7.72
N LYS A 233 17.37 19.53 -8.35
CA LYS A 233 17.02 18.30 -7.64
C LYS A 233 18.19 17.73 -6.85
N ALA A 234 19.40 17.70 -7.43
CA ALA A 234 20.61 17.28 -6.74
C ALA A 234 20.91 18.15 -5.51
N ARG A 235 20.76 19.47 -5.65
CA ARG A 235 20.90 20.45 -4.57
C ARG A 235 19.91 20.18 -3.44
N SER A 236 18.64 19.94 -3.76
CA SER A 236 17.62 19.62 -2.75
C SER A 236 17.91 18.31 -2.01
N VAL A 237 18.35 17.27 -2.72
CA VAL A 237 18.72 15.98 -2.09
C VAL A 237 19.88 16.16 -1.10
N VAL A 238 20.95 16.84 -1.50
CA VAL A 238 22.11 17.11 -0.62
C VAL A 238 21.73 18.00 0.55
N ARG A 239 20.89 19.01 0.33
CA ARG A 239 20.38 19.87 1.40
C ARG A 239 19.57 19.08 2.43
N ASN A 240 18.64 18.24 1.99
CA ASN A 240 17.83 17.40 2.88
C ASN A 240 18.69 16.43 3.70
N HIS A 241 19.69 15.83 3.06
CA HIS A 241 20.68 14.98 3.73
C HIS A 241 21.39 15.72 4.87
N ARG A 242 21.96 16.91 4.58
CA ARG A 242 22.70 17.71 5.57
C ARG A 242 21.85 18.16 6.76
N LEU A 243 20.59 18.55 6.49
CA LEU A 243 19.65 18.93 7.56
C LEU A 243 19.33 17.74 8.48
N TRP A 244 19.18 16.55 7.91
CA TRP A 244 19.00 15.34 8.70
C TRP A 244 20.23 14.95 9.51
N GLU A 245 21.42 15.04 8.92
CA GLU A 245 22.67 14.80 9.66
C GLU A 245 22.79 15.76 10.85
N LEU A 246 22.44 17.04 10.64
CA LEU A 246 22.43 18.03 11.72
C LEU A 246 21.39 17.72 12.80
N TYR A 247 20.17 17.35 12.42
CA TYR A 247 19.13 16.95 13.37
C TYR A 247 19.54 15.74 14.21
N LEU A 248 20.04 14.68 13.57
CA LEU A 248 20.45 13.46 14.25
C LEU A 248 21.63 13.69 15.18
N THR A 249 22.55 14.58 14.80
CA THR A 249 23.70 14.94 15.64
C THR A 249 23.28 15.81 16.83
N ASN A 250 22.40 16.79 16.64
CA ASN A 250 22.04 17.75 17.69
C ASN A 250 21.01 17.20 18.69
N GLU A 251 20.01 16.45 18.23
CA GLU A 251 18.84 16.11 19.04
C GLU A 251 18.81 14.64 19.47
N ALA A 252 19.34 13.75 18.63
CA ALA A 252 19.27 12.31 18.87
C ALA A 252 20.52 11.75 19.56
N ASP A 253 21.49 12.62 19.92
CA ASP A 253 22.78 12.29 20.58
C ASP A 253 23.54 11.15 19.87
N TYR A 254 23.39 11.07 18.54
CA TYR A 254 24.14 10.14 17.72
C TYR A 254 25.55 10.66 17.51
N ALA A 255 26.55 9.78 17.65
CA ALA A 255 27.92 10.12 17.33
C ALA A 255 28.05 10.49 15.84
N SER A 256 28.60 11.68 15.56
CA SER A 256 28.77 12.27 14.22
C SER A 256 29.36 11.29 13.19
N ASP A 257 30.18 10.36 13.65
CA ASP A 257 30.93 9.44 12.80
C ASP A 257 30.05 8.31 12.19
N HIS A 258 28.80 8.14 12.68
CA HIS A 258 27.86 7.08 12.24
C HIS A 258 26.49 7.62 11.77
N VAL A 259 26.28 8.93 11.82
CA VAL A 259 24.98 9.56 11.47
C VAL A 259 24.65 9.42 9.99
N HIS A 260 25.67 9.33 9.12
CA HIS A 260 25.51 9.27 7.67
C HIS A 260 24.64 8.08 7.20
N ASP A 261 24.86 6.88 7.75
CA ASP A 261 24.18 5.65 7.35
C ASP A 261 22.68 5.64 7.73
N ASP A 262 22.34 6.36 8.80
CA ASP A 262 20.96 6.49 9.26
C ASP A 262 20.24 7.65 8.56
N ALA A 263 20.95 8.76 8.28
CA ALA A 263 20.44 9.83 7.44
C ALA A 263 20.11 9.34 6.02
N GLU A 264 20.96 8.50 5.40
CA GLU A 264 20.74 7.93 4.06
C GLU A 264 19.43 7.13 3.97
N LYS A 265 19.02 6.46 5.05
CA LYS A 265 17.77 5.69 5.08
C LYS A 265 16.53 6.57 5.11
N VAL A 266 16.63 7.80 5.63
CA VAL A 266 15.47 8.65 5.93
C VAL A 266 15.33 9.81 4.96
N GLU A 267 16.42 10.29 4.35
CA GLU A 267 16.42 11.50 3.50
C GLU A 267 15.44 11.43 2.31
N HIS A 268 15.21 10.25 1.75
CA HIS A 268 14.31 10.03 0.61
C HIS A 268 12.82 10.02 0.97
N PHE A 269 12.51 9.98 2.27
CA PHE A 269 11.14 9.88 2.79
C PHE A 269 10.52 11.23 3.14
N LEU A 270 11.33 12.29 3.27
CA LEU A 270 10.79 13.60 3.59
C LEU A 270 10.11 14.28 2.40
N SER A 271 8.95 14.84 2.67
CA SER A 271 8.27 15.84 1.86
C SER A 271 8.89 17.23 2.06
N ASP A 272 8.66 18.13 1.10
CA ASP A 272 9.14 19.51 1.18
C ASP A 272 8.59 20.27 2.41
N GLU A 273 7.39 19.88 2.88
CA GLU A 273 6.77 20.42 4.10
C GLU A 273 7.53 20.00 5.36
N GLU A 274 7.80 18.69 5.52
CA GLU A 274 8.56 18.16 6.66
C GLU A 274 9.99 18.71 6.69
N VAL A 275 10.60 18.91 5.52
CA VAL A 275 11.91 19.57 5.39
C VAL A 275 11.85 21.04 5.85
N ALA A 276 10.77 21.75 5.53
CA ALA A 276 10.61 23.15 5.94
C ALA A 276 10.39 23.28 7.45
N GLU A 277 9.64 22.33 8.04
CA GLU A 277 9.48 22.22 9.49
C GLU A 277 10.82 21.92 10.15
N LEU A 278 11.60 20.97 9.62
CA LEU A 278 12.93 20.63 10.11
C LEU A 278 13.90 21.81 10.08
N GLU A 279 13.92 22.60 9.00
CA GLU A 279 14.72 23.82 8.95
C GLU A 279 14.32 24.85 10.00
N SER A 280 13.01 25.03 10.21
CA SER A 280 12.50 25.96 11.21
C SER A 280 12.87 25.52 12.63
N TYR A 281 12.86 24.21 12.87
CA TYR A 281 13.27 23.61 14.14
C TYR A 281 14.76 23.80 14.40
N LEU A 282 15.60 23.69 13.37
CA LEU A 282 17.06 23.84 13.44
C LEU A 282 17.54 25.31 13.35
N ASP A 283 16.65 26.30 13.41
CA ASP A 283 16.94 27.73 13.31
C ASP A 283 17.73 28.13 12.04
N TYR A 284 17.31 27.63 10.88
CA TYR A 284 17.85 27.98 9.55
C TYR A 284 19.38 27.86 9.43
N PRO A 285 19.93 26.65 9.67
CA PRO A 285 21.38 26.43 9.73
C PRO A 285 22.03 26.65 8.36
N GLN A 286 23.25 27.20 8.37
CA GLN A 286 24.03 27.46 7.15
C GLN A 286 25.09 26.39 6.87
N GLN A 287 25.44 25.56 7.85
CA GLN A 287 26.45 24.53 7.75
C GLN A 287 25.96 23.22 8.36
N ASP A 288 26.44 22.11 7.81
CA ASP A 288 26.24 20.77 8.36
C ASP A 288 27.20 20.49 9.54
N PRO A 289 27.06 19.37 10.27
CA PRO A 289 27.94 19.03 11.39
C PRO A 289 29.44 18.93 11.05
N HIS A 290 29.76 18.80 9.76
CA HIS A 290 31.13 18.69 9.26
C HIS A 290 31.67 20.01 8.66
N GLY A 291 30.91 21.10 8.80
CA GLY A 291 31.31 22.44 8.33
C GLY A 291 31.12 22.68 6.84
N LYS A 292 30.40 21.81 6.12
CA LYS A 292 30.06 22.07 4.71
C LYS A 292 28.80 22.93 4.60
N PRO A 293 28.69 23.81 3.59
CA PRO A 293 27.56 24.72 3.46
C PRO A 293 26.27 23.97 3.14
N ILE A 294 25.17 24.25 3.84
CA ILE A 294 23.85 23.72 3.46
C ILE A 294 23.39 24.49 2.21
N PRO A 295 23.14 23.82 1.07
CA PRO A 295 22.69 24.52 -0.13
C PRO A 295 21.38 25.26 0.14
N GLY A 296 21.16 26.48 -0.38
CA GLY A 296 19.88 27.18 -0.15
C GLY A 296 18.68 26.51 -0.84
N ARG A 297 17.46 27.01 -0.63
CA ARG A 297 16.27 26.55 -1.36
C ARG A 297 16.32 26.92 -2.85
N VAL A 298 15.67 26.10 -3.67
CA VAL A 298 15.34 26.42 -5.06
C VAL A 298 13.97 27.10 -5.02
N ASN A 299 13.92 28.41 -5.29
CA ASN A 299 12.76 29.33 -5.25
C ASN A 299 12.50 30.04 -3.91
N LEU A 300 12.71 31.36 -3.93
CA LEU A 300 11.63 32.34 -3.80
C LEU A 300 11.33 32.88 -5.20
#